data_AF-A0A9E5LZX8-F1
#
_entry.id   AF-A0A9E5LZX8-F1
#
_cell.length_a   1.000
_cell.length_b   1.000
_cell.length_c   1.000
_cell.angle_alpha   90.00
_cell.angle_beta   90.00
_cell.angle_gamma   90.00
#
_symmetry.space_group_name_H-M   'P 1'
#
loop_
_entity.id
_entity.type
_entity.pdbx_description
1 polymer ?
#
loop_
_entity_poly.entity_id
_entity_poly.type
_entity_poly.pdbx_seq_one_letter_code
_entity_poly.pdbx_strand_id
1 'polypeptide(L)'
;MKSEDKRYVWQLSDWPHWSYDHKRLAPLLAQVHRAQGHLLGRMHDLGLDLRDQATLRVLTEDVLKTSEIEGEKLNPDSVRSSIARRLGVDIGALAPTDRQVDGVVDMVLDATQRHYEPLTAERLFGWHAALFPTGYSSLTKIRIELVPKLRTPRLATKRFPRSVGS
;
A
#
# COMPACT_ATOMS: atom_id res chain seq x y z
N MET A 1 17.94 20.33 -24.42
CA MET A 1 16.59 19.78 -24.18
C MET A 1 16.00 20.55 -23.00
N LYS A 2 15.00 21.41 -23.22
CA LYS A 2 14.36 22.13 -22.11
C LYS A 2 13.51 21.12 -21.34
N SER A 3 13.78 20.98 -20.04
CA SER A 3 12.91 20.21 -19.14
C SER A 3 11.53 20.84 -19.23
N GLU A 4 10.54 20.10 -19.75
CA GLU A 4 9.15 20.50 -19.55
C GLU A 4 8.94 20.62 -18.04
N ASP A 5 8.39 21.74 -17.60
CA ASP A 5 8.09 22.01 -16.20
C ASP A 5 6.93 21.10 -15.78
N LYS A 6 7.26 19.84 -15.47
CA LYS A 6 6.30 18.81 -15.07
C LYS A 6 5.80 19.17 -13.67
N ARG A 7 4.70 19.89 -13.63
CA ARG A 7 3.94 20.11 -12.39
C ARG A 7 3.49 18.76 -11.85
N TYR A 8 3.92 18.46 -10.63
CA TYR A 8 3.44 17.30 -9.90
C TYR A 8 1.98 17.51 -9.50
N VAL A 9 1.28 16.40 -9.37
CA VAL A 9 -0.15 16.36 -9.04
C VAL A 9 -0.48 17.11 -7.74
N TRP A 10 0.39 17.04 -6.73
CA TRP A 10 0.26 17.76 -5.45
C TRP A 10 0.56 19.27 -5.53
N GLN A 11 1.11 19.75 -6.65
CA GLN A 11 1.37 21.17 -6.90
C GLN A 11 0.19 21.87 -7.58
N LEU A 12 -0.84 21.13 -7.97
CA LEU A 12 -2.06 21.72 -8.53
C LEU A 12 -2.80 22.49 -7.44
N SER A 13 -3.31 23.68 -7.76
CA SER A 13 -4.05 24.55 -6.84
C SER A 13 -5.25 23.86 -6.21
N ASP A 14 -5.85 22.94 -6.96
CA ASP A 14 -7.10 22.29 -6.59
C ASP A 14 -6.83 20.97 -5.85
N TRP A 15 -5.57 20.64 -5.53
CA TRP A 15 -5.25 19.50 -4.66
C TRP A 15 -5.66 19.82 -3.21
N PRO A 16 -6.30 18.88 -2.48
CA PRO A 16 -6.74 17.54 -2.90
C PRO A 16 -8.16 17.49 -3.49
N HIS A 17 -8.83 18.64 -3.66
CA HIS A 17 -10.24 18.79 -4.06
C HIS A 17 -10.43 18.87 -5.58
N TRP A 18 -10.11 17.79 -6.30
CA TRP A 18 -10.25 17.79 -7.76
C TRP A 18 -11.70 17.67 -8.23
N SER A 19 -12.00 18.39 -9.31
CA SER A 19 -13.20 18.17 -10.13
C SER A 19 -12.88 17.27 -11.33
N TYR A 20 -13.78 16.35 -11.66
CA TYR A 20 -13.68 15.49 -12.85
C TYR A 20 -14.98 15.50 -13.66
N ASP A 21 -14.88 15.22 -14.97
CA ASP A 21 -16.05 15.08 -15.84
C ASP A 21 -16.62 13.65 -15.78
N HIS A 22 -17.71 13.51 -15.04
CA HIS A 22 -18.39 12.23 -14.88
C HIS A 22 -18.90 11.65 -16.22
N LYS A 23 -19.36 12.48 -17.17
CA LYS A 23 -19.89 12.00 -18.46
C LYS A 23 -18.79 11.37 -19.31
N ARG A 24 -17.56 11.89 -19.22
CA ARG A 24 -16.39 11.34 -19.89
C ARG A 24 -15.88 10.06 -19.22
N LEU A 25 -15.90 9.99 -17.88
CA LEU A 25 -15.38 8.83 -17.14
C LEU A 25 -16.36 7.66 -17.09
N ALA A 26 -17.67 7.91 -17.06
CA ALA A 26 -18.70 6.87 -16.95
C ALA A 26 -18.53 5.71 -17.97
N PRO A 27 -18.34 5.94 -19.29
CA PRO A 27 -18.17 4.84 -20.23
C PRO A 27 -16.85 4.07 -20.03
N LEU A 28 -15.80 4.70 -19.52
CA LEU A 28 -14.53 4.04 -19.21
C LEU A 28 -14.65 3.17 -17.95
N LEU A 29 -15.28 3.70 -16.89
CA LEU A 29 -15.57 2.96 -15.66
C LEU A 29 -16.48 1.76 -15.96
N ALA A 30 -17.48 1.92 -16.82
CA ALA A 30 -18.34 0.81 -17.23
C ALA A 30 -17.54 -0.31 -17.92
N GLN A 31 -16.53 0.00 -18.73
CA GLN A 31 -15.65 -1.00 -19.35
C GLN A 31 -14.80 -1.72 -18.30
N VAL A 32 -14.22 -0.98 -17.34
CA VAL A 32 -13.45 -1.55 -16.23
C VAL A 32 -14.31 -2.50 -15.40
N HIS A 33 -15.52 -2.09 -15.01
CA HIS A 33 -16.42 -2.95 -14.22
C HIS A 33 -16.84 -4.21 -14.97
N ARG A 34 -17.11 -4.12 -16.29
CA ARG A 34 -17.38 -5.31 -17.11
C ARG A 34 -16.19 -6.26 -17.12
N ALA A 35 -14.98 -5.76 -17.33
CA ALA A 35 -13.76 -6.57 -17.31
C ALA A 35 -13.52 -7.23 -15.95
N GLN A 36 -13.71 -6.48 -14.86
CA GLN A 36 -13.64 -7.00 -13.49
C GLN A 36 -14.69 -8.10 -13.25
N GLY A 37 -15.94 -7.89 -13.65
CA GLY A 37 -17.00 -8.88 -13.53
C GLY A 37 -16.71 -10.17 -14.31
N HIS A 38 -16.20 -10.06 -15.55
CA HIS A 38 -15.77 -11.22 -16.34
C HIS A 38 -14.61 -11.98 -15.68
N LEU A 39 -13.64 -11.28 -15.10
CA LEU A 39 -12.54 -11.91 -14.37
C LEU A 39 -13.06 -12.65 -13.14
N LEU A 40 -13.86 -11.99 -12.30
CA LEU A 40 -14.44 -12.57 -11.09
C LEU A 40 -15.31 -13.80 -11.40
N GLY A 41 -16.11 -13.74 -12.47
CA GLY A 41 -16.90 -14.88 -12.93
C GLY A 41 -16.02 -16.08 -13.29
N ARG A 42 -14.99 -15.88 -14.13
CA ARG A 42 -14.04 -16.96 -14.46
C ARG A 42 -13.28 -17.48 -13.24
N MET A 43 -12.92 -16.60 -12.31
CA MET A 43 -12.28 -17.01 -11.07
C MET A 43 -13.22 -17.86 -10.21
N HIS A 44 -14.53 -17.54 -10.17
CA HIS A 44 -15.51 -18.33 -9.44
C HIS A 44 -15.58 -19.80 -9.91
N ASP A 45 -15.30 -20.05 -11.18
CA ASP A 45 -15.28 -21.41 -11.75
C ASP A 45 -13.97 -22.17 -11.47
N LEU A 46 -12.91 -21.47 -11.03
CA LEU A 46 -11.64 -22.09 -10.64
C LEU A 46 -11.74 -22.67 -9.22
N GLY A 47 -11.12 -23.84 -9.00
CA GLY A 47 -10.90 -24.39 -7.66
C GLY A 47 -10.00 -23.48 -6.80
N LEU A 48 -10.11 -23.61 -5.47
CA LEU A 48 -9.38 -22.76 -4.50
C LEU A 48 -7.88 -22.77 -4.76
N ASP A 49 -7.28 -23.94 -4.92
CA ASP A 49 -5.83 -24.09 -5.16
C ASP A 49 -5.35 -23.30 -6.39
N LEU A 50 -6.14 -23.30 -7.47
CA LEU A 50 -5.80 -22.56 -8.69
C LEU A 50 -5.88 -21.05 -8.49
N ARG A 51 -6.83 -20.57 -7.69
CA ARG A 51 -6.94 -19.14 -7.34
C ARG A 51 -5.77 -18.69 -6.48
N ASP A 52 -5.37 -19.52 -5.53
CA ASP A 52 -4.26 -19.20 -4.64
C ASP A 52 -2.93 -19.17 -5.40
N GLN A 53 -2.72 -20.12 -6.32
CA GLN A 53 -1.55 -20.10 -7.22
C GLN A 53 -1.56 -18.89 -8.17
N ALA A 54 -2.72 -18.51 -8.70
CA ALA A 54 -2.85 -17.32 -9.53
C ALA A 54 -2.55 -16.04 -8.73
N THR A 55 -3.07 -15.94 -7.50
CA THR A 55 -2.83 -14.81 -6.59
C THR A 55 -1.36 -14.70 -6.21
N LEU A 56 -0.72 -15.82 -5.84
CA LEU A 56 0.70 -15.90 -5.57
C LEU A 56 1.53 -15.39 -6.76
N ARG A 57 1.20 -15.82 -7.98
CA ARG A 57 1.90 -15.40 -9.19
C ARG A 57 1.77 -13.90 -9.45
N VAL A 58 0.55 -13.36 -9.39
CA VAL A 58 0.28 -11.94 -9.66
C VAL A 58 1.01 -11.07 -8.63
N LEU A 59 0.91 -11.38 -7.34
CA LEU A 59 1.58 -10.59 -6.31
C LEU A 59 3.10 -10.69 -6.38
N THR A 60 3.64 -11.84 -6.78
CA THR A 60 5.09 -11.99 -7.01
C THR A 60 5.54 -11.05 -8.13
N GLU A 61 4.78 -11.00 -9.23
CA GLU A 61 5.08 -10.13 -10.36
C GLU A 61 4.96 -8.64 -9.99
N ASP A 62 3.91 -8.27 -9.25
CA ASP A 62 3.72 -6.89 -8.78
C ASP A 62 4.88 -6.43 -7.89
N VAL A 63 5.31 -7.24 -6.92
CA VAL A 63 6.46 -6.91 -6.04
C VAL A 63 7.75 -6.75 -6.85
N LEU A 64 8.02 -7.65 -7.81
CA LEU A 64 9.21 -7.56 -8.64
C LEU A 64 9.18 -6.31 -9.52
N LYS A 65 8.06 -6.05 -10.19
CA LYS A 65 7.94 -4.92 -11.13
C LYS A 65 7.95 -3.57 -10.44
N THR A 66 7.29 -3.44 -9.29
CA THR A 66 7.33 -2.21 -8.50
C THR A 66 8.72 -1.94 -7.96
N SER A 67 9.42 -2.98 -7.47
CA SER A 67 10.81 -2.84 -7.00
C SER A 67 11.77 -2.46 -8.14
N GLU A 68 11.60 -3.05 -9.32
CA GLU A 68 12.40 -2.73 -10.52
C GLU A 68 12.27 -1.25 -10.93
N ILE A 69 11.08 -0.66 -10.79
CA ILE A 69 10.84 0.77 -11.07
C ILE A 69 11.65 1.65 -10.12
N GLU A 70 11.77 1.24 -8.85
CA GLU A 70 12.58 1.93 -7.83
C GLU A 70 14.10 1.61 -7.95
N GLY A 71 14.49 0.79 -8.94
CA GLY A 71 15.87 0.39 -9.19
C GLY A 71 16.35 -0.80 -8.36
N GLU A 72 15.47 -1.41 -7.57
CA GLU A 72 15.76 -2.56 -6.72
C GLU A 72 15.56 -3.87 -7.49
N LYS A 73 16.54 -4.78 -7.42
CA LYS A 73 16.47 -6.11 -8.03
C LYS A 73 16.33 -7.17 -6.95
N LEU A 74 15.10 -7.62 -6.71
CA LEU A 74 14.82 -8.67 -5.74
C LEU A 74 14.95 -10.06 -6.38
N ASN A 75 15.31 -11.06 -5.58
CA ASN A 75 15.32 -12.45 -6.02
C ASN A 75 13.86 -12.97 -6.17
N PRO A 76 13.43 -13.41 -7.38
CA PRO A 76 12.08 -13.91 -7.61
C PRO A 76 11.68 -15.08 -6.70
N ASP A 77 12.59 -16.01 -6.41
CA ASP A 77 12.30 -17.19 -5.59
C ASP A 77 12.11 -16.80 -4.12
N SER A 78 12.88 -15.82 -3.63
CA SER A 78 12.71 -15.26 -2.29
C SER A 78 11.38 -14.50 -2.17
N VAL A 79 11.02 -13.65 -3.15
CA VAL A 79 9.74 -12.93 -3.17
C VAL A 79 8.56 -13.92 -3.18
N ARG A 80 8.59 -14.90 -4.09
CA ARG A 80 7.57 -15.95 -4.18
C ARG A 80 7.44 -16.72 -2.85
N SER A 81 8.57 -17.11 -2.25
CA SER A 81 8.56 -17.83 -0.97
C SER A 81 8.00 -16.98 0.18
N SER A 82 8.32 -15.68 0.20
CA SER A 82 7.82 -14.73 1.19
C SER A 82 6.30 -14.54 1.12
N ILE A 83 5.75 -14.43 -0.10
CA ILE A 83 4.31 -14.32 -0.35
C ILE A 83 3.60 -15.64 -0.04
N ALA A 84 4.14 -16.77 -0.49
CA ALA A 84 3.55 -18.10 -0.27
C ALA A 84 3.36 -18.41 1.22
N ARG A 85 4.36 -18.07 2.06
CA ARG A 85 4.26 -18.20 3.53
C ARG A 85 3.09 -17.41 4.12
N ARG A 86 2.86 -16.18 3.63
CA ARG A 86 1.81 -15.28 4.14
C ARG A 86 0.42 -15.63 3.63
N LEU A 87 0.34 -16.20 2.43
CA LEU A 87 -0.92 -16.71 1.86
C LEU A 87 -1.26 -18.13 2.35
N GLY A 88 -0.33 -18.83 2.99
CA GLY A 88 -0.53 -20.23 3.41
C GLY A 88 -0.53 -21.23 2.25
N VAL A 89 0.09 -20.86 1.12
CA VAL A 89 0.13 -21.70 -0.09
C VAL A 89 1.34 -22.62 -0.04
N ASP A 90 1.11 -23.92 -0.12
CA ASP A 90 2.20 -24.89 -0.23
C ASP A 90 2.83 -24.84 -1.63
N ILE A 91 4.13 -24.57 -1.67
CA ILE A 91 4.95 -24.60 -2.89
C ILE A 91 6.16 -25.52 -2.74
N GLY A 92 6.16 -26.41 -1.73
CA GLY A 92 7.28 -27.27 -1.39
C GLY A 92 8.40 -26.51 -0.69
N ALA A 93 9.63 -26.70 -1.14
CA ALA A 93 10.79 -26.08 -0.51
C ALA A 93 10.80 -24.55 -0.71
N LEU A 94 10.76 -23.83 0.41
CA LEU A 94 10.77 -22.37 0.42
C LEU A 94 12.21 -21.85 0.46
N ALA A 95 12.53 -20.91 -0.44
CA ALA A 95 13.81 -20.23 -0.41
C ALA A 95 13.94 -19.35 0.87
N PRO A 96 15.16 -19.13 1.37
CA PRO A 96 15.41 -18.11 2.37
C PRO A 96 14.94 -16.74 1.88
N THR A 97 14.39 -15.95 2.79
CA THR A 97 13.95 -14.58 2.54
C THR A 97 14.79 -13.63 3.38
N ASP A 98 15.14 -12.47 2.83
CA ASP A 98 15.76 -11.40 3.59
C ASP A 98 14.70 -10.42 4.12
N ARG A 99 15.11 -9.58 5.07
CA ARG A 99 14.21 -8.60 5.71
C ARG A 99 13.70 -7.52 4.75
N GLN A 100 14.44 -7.19 3.69
CA GLN A 100 14.04 -6.18 2.72
C GLN A 100 12.88 -6.71 1.87
N VAL A 101 13.00 -7.93 1.37
CA VAL A 101 11.93 -8.66 0.66
C VAL A 101 10.71 -8.77 1.55
N ASP A 102 10.87 -9.21 2.80
CA ASP A 102 9.75 -9.38 3.73
C ASP A 102 9.03 -8.06 4.01
N GLY A 103 9.76 -6.94 4.14
CA GLY A 103 9.17 -5.62 4.33
C GLY A 103 8.34 -5.13 3.14
N VAL A 104 8.85 -5.30 1.92
CA VAL A 104 8.11 -4.95 0.68
C VAL A 104 6.86 -5.84 0.55
N VAL A 105 6.99 -7.14 0.79
CA VAL A 105 5.88 -8.09 0.72
C VAL A 105 4.81 -7.77 1.75
N ASP A 106 5.18 -7.49 3.00
CA ASP A 106 4.23 -7.09 4.06
C ASP A 106 3.42 -5.86 3.67
N MET A 107 4.10 -4.83 3.15
CA MET A 107 3.44 -3.61 2.67
C MET A 107 2.47 -3.92 1.52
N VAL A 108 2.89 -4.67 0.51
CA VAL A 108 2.05 -4.99 -0.66
C VAL A 108 0.83 -5.82 -0.26
N LEU A 109 0.99 -6.81 0.62
CA LEU A 109 -0.16 -7.59 1.11
C LEU A 109 -1.10 -6.74 1.96
N ASP A 110 -0.58 -5.90 2.85
CA ASP A 110 -1.43 -5.00 3.63
C ASP A 110 -2.19 -4.02 2.72
N ALA A 111 -1.53 -3.46 1.70
CA ALA A 111 -2.15 -2.54 0.75
C ALA A 111 -3.24 -3.22 -0.11
N THR A 112 -3.00 -4.46 -0.56
CA THR A 112 -3.91 -5.18 -1.45
C THR A 112 -5.05 -5.88 -0.71
N GLN A 113 -4.79 -6.45 0.47
CA GLN A 113 -5.81 -7.19 1.23
C GLN A 113 -6.64 -6.29 2.13
N ARG A 114 -6.06 -5.21 2.65
CA ARG A 114 -6.73 -4.24 3.53
C ARG A 114 -6.95 -2.90 2.84
N HIS A 115 -7.26 -2.93 1.54
CA HIS A 115 -7.50 -1.72 0.75
C HIS A 115 -8.77 -0.96 1.17
N TYR A 116 -9.72 -1.63 1.81
CA TYR A 116 -10.91 -1.00 2.39
C TYR A 116 -10.65 -0.28 3.72
N GLU A 117 -9.53 -0.57 4.38
CA GLU A 117 -9.18 0.10 5.62
C GLU A 117 -8.63 1.52 5.34
N PRO A 118 -8.93 2.52 6.18
CA PRO A 118 -8.39 3.86 6.01
C PRO A 118 -6.86 3.88 5.99
N LEU A 119 -6.28 4.72 5.12
CA LEU A 119 -4.85 5.01 5.14
C LEU A 119 -4.55 6.03 6.25
N THR A 120 -4.26 5.53 7.45
CA THR A 120 -3.87 6.37 8.59
C THR A 120 -2.37 6.70 8.54
N ALA A 121 -1.97 7.78 9.23
CA ALA A 121 -0.55 8.12 9.37
C ALA A 121 0.25 6.97 9.99
N GLU A 122 -0.28 6.31 11.03
CA GLU A 122 0.35 5.15 11.66
C GLU A 122 0.59 4.00 10.67
N ARG A 123 -0.40 3.68 9.84
CA ARG A 123 -0.28 2.65 8.81
C ARG A 123 0.76 3.02 7.76
N LEU A 124 0.72 4.26 7.28
CA LEU A 124 1.69 4.77 6.30
C LEU A 124 3.14 4.74 6.83
N PHE A 125 3.35 5.14 8.09
CA PHE A 125 4.68 5.08 8.71
C PHE A 125 5.11 3.65 9.03
N GLY A 126 4.16 2.76 9.33
CA GLY A 126 4.42 1.33 9.45
C GLY A 126 4.96 0.74 8.15
N TRP A 127 4.34 1.06 7.02
CA TRP A 127 4.83 0.68 5.69
C TRP A 127 6.23 1.25 5.42
N HIS A 128 6.46 2.53 5.72
CA HIS A 128 7.77 3.15 5.55
C HIS A 128 8.86 2.48 6.41
N ALA A 129 8.55 2.13 7.67
CA ALA A 129 9.49 1.42 8.53
C ALA A 129 9.78 0.00 8.03
N ALA A 130 8.79 -0.68 7.44
CA ALA A 130 8.95 -2.00 6.85
C ALA A 130 9.88 -1.97 5.62
N LEU A 131 9.76 -0.95 4.76
CA LEU A 131 10.62 -0.77 3.59
C LEU A 131 12.07 -0.43 3.96
N PHE A 132 12.28 0.28 5.07
CA PHE A 132 13.59 0.77 5.48
C PHE A 132 14.00 0.28 6.87
N PRO A 133 14.10 -1.03 7.12
CA PRO A 133 14.26 -1.56 8.48
C PRO A 133 15.56 -1.13 9.18
N THR A 134 16.56 -0.68 8.42
CA THR A 134 17.85 -0.19 8.94
C THR A 134 17.88 1.31 9.17
N GLY A 135 16.88 2.08 8.72
CA GLY A 135 16.95 3.54 8.70
C GLY A 135 17.82 4.10 7.57
N TYR A 136 18.14 3.30 6.55
CA TYR A 136 18.92 3.73 5.40
C TYR A 136 18.23 3.36 4.09
N SER A 137 18.41 4.19 3.07
CA SER A 137 18.20 3.85 1.66
C SER A 137 19.58 3.93 1.01
N SER A 138 20.10 2.76 0.61
CA SER A 138 21.49 2.58 0.18
C SER A 138 22.49 3.14 1.22
N LEU A 139 23.30 4.14 0.86
CA LEU A 139 24.28 4.79 1.75
C LEU A 139 23.70 6.00 2.52
N THR A 140 22.46 6.38 2.25
CA THR A 140 21.86 7.60 2.82
C THR A 140 20.99 7.25 4.01
N LYS A 141 21.27 7.89 5.15
CA LYS A 141 20.44 7.75 6.34
C LYS A 141 19.07 8.39 6.10
N ILE A 142 18.01 7.61 6.22
CA ILE A 142 16.64 8.10 6.19
C ILE A 142 16.19 8.34 7.63
N ARG A 143 15.51 9.47 7.85
CA ARG A 143 14.81 9.69 9.10
C ARG A 143 13.50 8.90 9.07
N ILE A 144 13.48 7.77 9.76
CA ILE A 144 12.24 7.03 10.03
C ILE A 144 11.70 7.55 11.36
N GLU A 145 10.71 8.42 11.29
CA GLU A 145 9.98 8.82 12.50
C GLU A 145 8.98 7.73 12.84
N LEU A 146 9.32 6.86 13.80
CA LEU A 146 8.32 6.06 14.50
C LEU A 146 7.39 7.02 15.22
N VAL A 147 6.11 7.05 14.85
CA VAL A 147 5.12 7.86 15.56
C VAL A 147 5.03 7.35 17.00
N PRO A 148 5.45 8.13 18.01
CA PRO A 148 5.15 7.80 19.39
C PRO A 148 3.63 7.95 19.52
N LYS A 149 2.94 6.89 19.99
CA LYS A 149 1.49 6.86 20.22
C LYS A 149 0.96 8.27 20.53
N LEU A 150 0.13 8.81 19.64
CA LEU A 150 -0.47 10.14 19.79
C LEU A 150 -0.98 10.29 21.22
N ARG A 151 -0.30 11.10 22.03
CA ARG A 151 -0.87 11.56 23.30
C ARG A 151 -2.10 12.36 22.93
N THR A 152 -3.27 11.80 23.22
CA THR A 152 -4.53 12.53 23.17
C THR A 152 -4.37 13.82 23.98
N PRO A 153 -4.71 15.01 23.43
CA PRO A 153 -4.79 16.19 24.24
C PRO A 153 -5.93 15.97 25.23
N ARG A 154 -5.61 15.92 26.54
CA ARG A 154 -6.61 16.06 27.60
C ARG A 154 -7.37 17.37 27.31
N LEU A 155 -8.65 17.24 26.96
CA LEU A 155 -9.60 18.34 27.01
C LEU A 155 -9.54 18.94 28.41
N ALA A 156 -8.87 20.08 28.54
CA ALA A 156 -8.93 20.89 29.75
C ALA A 156 -10.38 21.40 29.86
N THR A 157 -11.14 20.78 30.74
CA THR A 157 -12.43 21.28 31.22
C THR A 157 -12.19 22.62 31.91
N LYS A 158 -12.28 23.72 31.16
CA LYS A 158 -12.45 25.05 31.75
C LYS A 158 -13.84 25.11 32.38
N ARG A 159 -13.90 24.84 33.68
CA ARG A 159 -15.01 25.24 34.55
C ARG A 159 -15.19 26.75 34.43
N PHE A 160 -16.34 27.19 33.92
CA PHE A 160 -16.81 28.55 34.16
C PHE A 160 -17.24 28.68 35.63
N PRO A 161 -16.80 29.70 36.38
CA PRO A 161 -17.38 29.97 37.69
C PRO A 161 -18.78 30.58 37.50
N ARG A 162 -19.75 30.01 38.19
CA ARG A 162 -21.07 30.63 38.41
C ARG A 162 -20.86 31.88 39.28
N SER A 163 -21.21 33.05 38.77
CA SER A 163 -21.48 34.22 39.61
C SER A 163 -22.93 34.20 40.06
N VAL A 164 -23.11 34.22 41.38
CA VAL A 164 -24.38 34.39 42.09
C VAL A 164 -24.37 35.79 42.71
N GLY A 165 -25.50 36.50 42.64
CA GLY A 165 -25.82 37.74 43.39
C GLY A 165 -25.46 39.03 42.63
N SER A 166 -26.33 40.03 42.51
CA SER A 166 -27.53 40.41 43.26
C SER A 166 -28.65 40.94 42.36
#